data_AF-A0A1W6MT48-F1
#
_entry.id   AF-A0A1W6MT48-F1
#
_cell.length_a   1.000
_cell.length_b   1.000
_cell.length_c   1.000
_cell.angle_alpha   90.00
_cell.angle_beta   90.00
_cell.angle_gamma   90.00
#
_symmetry.space_group_name_H-M   'P 1'
#
loop_
_entity.id
_entity.type
_entity.pdbx_description
1 polymer ?
#
loop_
_entity_poly.entity_id
_entity_poly.type
_entity_poly.pdbx_seq_one_letter_code
_entity_poly.pdbx_strand_id
1 'polypeptide(L)'
;MMTPAQCRAARGLISWSQQQLADAAQVGIVTVRQFETEAAKPRNATLAVIRFALESAGVVFVDENGEGPGVRLRKSQMSKEPIYVDATRSAVLNDGVRSINCPTLGEAKAEFDRLTPERKEAATITSLGRTYTAEEIERFHDKRDLAS
;
A
#
# COMPACT_ATOMS: atom_id res chain seq x y z
N MET A 1 12.53 1.35 19.65
CA MET A 1 12.98 2.77 19.57
C MET A 1 13.72 2.91 18.25
N MET A 2 13.41 3.93 17.43
CA MET A 2 14.01 4.06 16.09
C MET A 2 15.52 4.32 16.17
N THR A 3 16.31 3.57 15.41
CA THR A 3 17.77 3.77 15.33
C THR A 3 18.16 4.76 14.22
N PRO A 4 19.35 5.38 14.29
CA PRO A 4 19.89 6.20 13.21
C PRO A 4 20.00 5.46 11.87
N ALA A 5 20.40 4.19 11.90
CA ALA A 5 20.46 3.35 10.70
C ALA A 5 19.08 3.14 10.08
N GLN A 6 18.06 2.82 10.88
CA GLN A 6 16.68 2.70 10.40
C GLN A 6 16.15 4.03 9.83
N CYS A 7 16.51 5.17 10.42
CA CYS A 7 16.14 6.49 9.91
C CYS A 7 16.71 6.75 8.50
N ARG A 8 18.01 6.51 8.31
CA ARG A 8 18.66 6.66 6.99
C ARG A 8 18.06 5.70 5.97
N ALA A 9 17.84 4.45 6.35
CA ALA A 9 17.23 3.44 5.47
C ALA A 9 15.79 3.81 5.08
N ALA A 10 14.98 4.26 6.06
CA ALA A 10 13.60 4.70 5.84
C ALA A 10 13.54 5.85 4.84
N ARG A 11 14.37 6.88 5.01
CA ARG A 11 14.48 7.98 4.02
C ARG A 11 14.87 7.48 2.64
N GLY A 12 15.83 6.54 2.58
CA GLY A 12 16.24 5.92 1.32
C GLY A 12 15.08 5.24 0.60
N LEU A 13 14.24 4.48 1.31
CA LEU A 13 13.08 3.79 0.74
C LEU A 13 12.06 4.73 0.08
N ILE A 14 11.87 5.92 0.65
CA ILE A 14 10.91 6.93 0.15
C ILE A 14 11.59 8.07 -0.64
N SER A 15 12.88 7.92 -0.95
CA SER A 15 13.68 8.93 -1.67
C SER A 15 13.64 10.33 -1.06
N TRP A 16 13.60 10.44 0.28
CA TRP A 16 13.60 11.72 0.98
C TRP A 16 15.02 12.20 1.31
N SER A 17 15.25 13.49 1.09
CA SER A 17 16.39 14.22 1.66
C SER A 17 16.23 14.43 3.18
N GLN A 18 17.32 14.82 3.86
CA GLN A 18 17.27 15.20 5.27
C GLN A 18 16.35 16.41 5.52
N GLN A 19 16.31 17.36 4.58
CA GLN A 19 15.44 18.53 4.65
C GLN A 19 13.96 18.13 4.57
N GLN A 20 13.59 17.27 3.61
CA GLN A 20 12.20 16.79 3.48
C GLN A 20 11.72 16.06 4.75
N LEU A 21 12.58 15.26 5.38
CA LEU A 21 12.25 14.62 6.66
C LEU A 21 12.07 15.67 7.78
N ALA A 22 12.96 16.66 7.85
CA ALA A 22 12.87 17.72 8.84
C ALA A 22 11.56 18.50 8.71
N ASP A 23 11.18 18.86 7.48
CA ASP A 23 9.95 19.57 7.17
C ASP A 23 8.71 18.73 7.52
N ALA A 24 8.68 17.46 7.12
CA ALA A 24 7.58 16.54 7.39
C ALA A 24 7.39 16.25 8.89
N ALA A 25 8.49 16.17 9.64
CA ALA A 25 8.46 15.93 11.09
C ALA A 25 8.36 17.22 11.93
N GLN A 26 8.35 18.40 11.29
CA GLN A 26 8.38 19.71 11.94
C GLN A 26 9.52 19.87 12.97
N VAL A 27 10.71 19.43 12.60
CA VAL A 27 11.94 19.56 13.42
C VAL A 27 13.02 20.32 12.64
N GLY A 28 14.05 20.80 13.34
CA GLY A 28 15.19 21.43 12.66
C GLY A 28 16.03 20.41 11.88
N ILE A 29 16.51 20.77 10.69
CA ILE A 29 17.41 19.92 9.88
C ILE A 29 18.66 19.48 10.65
N VAL A 30 19.19 20.35 11.51
CA VAL A 30 20.35 20.02 12.37
C VAL A 30 20.05 18.85 13.29
N THR A 31 18.83 18.77 13.82
CA THR A 31 18.39 17.66 14.68
C THR A 31 18.34 16.34 13.92
N VAL A 32 17.82 16.33 12.69
CA VAL A 32 17.82 15.15 11.82
C VAL A 32 19.25 14.73 11.51
N ARG A 33 20.11 15.67 11.12
CA ARG A 33 21.51 15.41 10.78
C ARG A 33 22.28 14.80 11.96
N GLN A 34 22.18 15.42 13.14
CA GLN A 34 22.88 14.95 14.34
C GLN A 34 22.39 13.58 14.80
N PHE A 35 21.09 13.31 14.66
CA PHE A 35 20.55 11.99 14.94
C PHE A 35 21.10 10.94 13.97
N GLU A 36 21.05 11.22 12.67
CA GLU A 36 21.51 10.28 11.65
C GLU A 36 23.01 10.02 11.66
N THR A 37 23.84 10.98 12.12
CA THR A 37 25.29 10.80 12.28
C THR A 37 25.68 10.34 13.69
N GLU A 38 24.71 10.02 14.56
CA GLU A 38 24.95 9.64 15.95
C GLU A 38 25.69 10.70 16.79
N ALA A 39 25.74 11.94 16.30
CA ALA A 39 26.42 13.05 16.97
C ALA A 39 25.66 13.55 18.20
N ALA A 40 24.34 13.36 18.23
CA ALA A 40 23.52 13.62 19.42
C ALA A 40 22.31 12.69 19.45
N LYS A 41 21.82 12.40 20.66
CA LYS A 41 20.58 11.64 20.86
C LYS A 41 19.43 12.62 21.14
N PRO A 42 18.47 12.81 20.21
CA PRO A 42 17.32 13.66 20.45
C PRO A 42 16.44 13.13 21.59
N ARG A 43 15.57 14.00 22.11
CA ARG A 43 14.54 13.59 23.08
C ARG A 43 13.61 12.55 22.44
N ASN A 44 13.04 11.68 23.29
CA ASN A 44 12.10 10.64 22.83
C ASN A 44 10.90 11.22 22.05
N ALA A 45 10.41 12.40 22.46
CA ALA A 45 9.33 13.10 21.75
C ALA A 45 9.72 13.48 20.31
N THR A 46 10.96 13.95 20.11
CA THR A 46 11.50 14.27 18.78
C THR A 46 11.62 13.01 17.91
N LEU A 47 12.10 11.91 18.49
CA LEU A 47 12.19 10.63 17.76
C LEU A 47 10.81 10.08 17.39
N ALA A 48 9.80 10.31 18.22
CA ALA A 48 8.43 9.91 17.93
C ALA A 48 7.86 10.65 16.71
N VAL A 49 8.04 11.98 16.62
CA VAL A 49 7.55 12.75 15.46
C VAL A 49 8.30 12.43 14.17
N ILE A 50 9.63 12.19 14.25
CA ILE A 50 10.42 11.74 13.09
C ILE A 50 9.95 10.37 12.60
N ARG A 51 9.76 9.42 13.51
CA ARG A 51 9.25 8.09 13.17
C ARG A 51 7.86 8.18 12.54
N PHE A 52 6.97 8.98 13.13
CA PHE A 52 5.60 9.17 12.64
C PHE A 52 5.56 9.76 11.22
N ALA A 53 6.41 10.74 10.92
CA ALA A 53 6.50 11.32 9.58
C ALA A 53 6.91 10.27 8.53
N LEU A 54 7.90 9.43 8.84
CA LEU A 54 8.33 8.34 7.96
C LEU A 54 7.23 7.28 7.80
N GLU A 55 6.54 6.92 8.88
CA GLU A 55 5.44 5.95 8.83
C GLU A 55 4.24 6.46 8.00
N SER A 56 3.96 7.76 8.09
CA SER A 56 2.93 8.44 7.31
C SER A 56 3.27 8.50 5.82
N ALA A 57 4.56 8.59 5.48
CA ALA A 57 5.06 8.49 4.11
C ALA A 57 5.08 7.05 3.56
N GLY A 58 4.58 6.07 4.34
CA GLY A 58 4.47 4.69 3.90
C GLY A 58 5.62 3.79 4.35
N VAL A 59 6.50 4.21 5.25
CA VAL A 59 7.49 3.32 5.86
C VAL A 59 6.83 2.48 6.97
N VAL A 60 7.32 1.27 7.17
CA VAL A 60 6.99 0.41 8.31
C VAL A 60 8.30 0.03 8.98
N PHE A 61 8.43 0.35 10.27
CA PHE A 61 9.55 -0.09 11.09
C PHE A 61 9.31 -1.52 11.57
N VAL A 62 10.35 -2.34 11.47
CA VAL A 62 10.33 -3.74 11.90
C VAL A 62 11.29 -3.86 13.07
N ASP A 63 10.76 -4.28 14.22
CA ASP A 63 11.56 -4.59 15.40
C ASP A 63 12.36 -5.89 15.18
N GLU A 64 13.39 -6.09 15.99
CA GLU A 64 14.23 -7.28 15.94
C GLU A 64 13.39 -8.54 16.22
N ASN A 65 13.37 -9.50 15.29
CA ASN A 65 12.55 -10.71 15.39
C ASN A 65 13.35 -11.97 15.01
N GLY A 66 14.57 -12.08 15.56
CA GLY A 66 15.55 -13.13 15.24
C GLY A 66 16.61 -12.70 14.23
N GLU A 67 16.29 -11.69 13.41
CA GLU A 67 17.24 -10.88 12.64
C GLU A 67 17.24 -9.44 13.18
N GLY A 68 18.29 -8.66 12.86
CA GLY A 68 18.44 -7.27 13.28
C GLY A 68 17.29 -6.34 12.84
N PRO A 69 17.16 -5.15 13.46
CA PRO A 69 16.07 -4.22 13.19
C PRO A 69 16.08 -3.68 11.75
N GLY A 70 14.90 -3.51 11.15
CA GLY A 70 14.75 -3.18 9.73
C GLY A 70 13.67 -2.13 9.43
N VAL A 71 13.52 -1.83 8.14
CA VAL A 71 12.47 -0.96 7.59
C VAL A 71 11.97 -1.54 6.26
N ARG A 72 10.69 -1.35 5.95
CA ARG A 72 10.09 -1.76 4.66
C ARG A 72 9.04 -0.76 4.21
N LEU A 73 8.66 -0.79 2.93
CA LEU A 73 7.52 -0.04 2.44
C LEU A 73 6.21 -0.74 2.79
N ARG A 74 5.22 0.04 3.21
CA ARG A 74 3.83 -0.39 3.29
C ARG A 74 3.39 -0.79 1.89
N LYS A 75 2.64 -1.89 1.77
CA LYS A 75 2.00 -2.27 0.51
C LYS A 75 1.20 -1.06 0.03
N SER A 76 1.55 -0.52 -1.14
CA SER A 76 0.88 0.64 -1.71
C SER A 76 -0.60 0.31 -1.78
N GLN A 77 -1.43 1.06 -1.06
CA GLN A 77 -2.85 1.12 -1.39
C GLN A 77 -2.93 1.92 -2.70
N MET A 78 -2.52 1.31 -3.82
CA MET A 78 -2.64 1.88 -5.17
C MET A 78 -4.10 2.30 -5.34
N SER A 79 -4.32 3.63 -5.33
CA SER A 79 -5.58 4.38 -5.40
C SER A 79 -6.82 3.60 -4.94
N LYS A 80 -7.46 3.93 -3.81
CA LYS A 80 -8.84 3.45 -3.55
C LYS A 80 -9.89 4.06 -4.49
N GLU A 81 -9.50 4.56 -5.66
CA GLU A 81 -10.45 5.12 -6.61
C GLU A 81 -11.36 4.01 -7.13
N PRO A 82 -12.68 4.23 -7.14
CA PRO A 82 -13.61 3.26 -7.69
C PRO A 82 -13.29 3.03 -9.17
N ILE A 83 -13.16 1.75 -9.56
CA ILE A 83 -13.06 1.38 -10.96
C ILE A 83 -14.48 1.23 -11.47
N TYR A 84 -14.93 2.23 -12.22
CA TYR A 84 -16.25 2.19 -12.82
C TYR A 84 -16.27 1.25 -14.01
N VAL A 85 -16.98 0.15 -13.85
CA VAL A 85 -17.14 -0.91 -14.85
C VAL A 85 -18.59 -0.94 -15.33
N ASP A 86 -18.77 -1.29 -16.60
CA ASP A 86 -20.10 -1.61 -17.13
C ASP A 86 -20.42 -3.05 -16.74
N ALA A 87 -21.29 -3.21 -15.74
CA ALA A 87 -21.58 -4.49 -15.10
C ALA A 87 -22.22 -5.50 -16.07
N THR A 88 -22.79 -5.05 -17.20
CA THR A 88 -23.52 -5.91 -18.15
C THR A 88 -22.61 -6.63 -19.15
N ARG A 89 -21.31 -6.33 -19.15
CA ARG A 89 -20.36 -6.89 -20.12
C ARG A 89 -19.98 -8.31 -19.77
N SER A 90 -19.83 -9.17 -20.76
CA SER A 90 -19.29 -10.51 -20.54
C SER A 90 -17.87 -10.46 -19.97
N ALA A 91 -17.61 -11.39 -19.07
CA ALA A 91 -16.38 -11.45 -18.31
C ALA A 91 -15.98 -12.89 -18.06
N VAL A 92 -14.69 -13.14 -17.91
CA VAL A 92 -14.17 -14.46 -17.52
C VAL A 92 -13.52 -14.32 -16.16
N LEU A 93 -14.04 -15.00 -15.15
CA LEU A 93 -13.40 -15.12 -13.85
C LEU A 93 -12.44 -16.31 -13.87
N ASN A 94 -11.16 -16.06 -13.61
CA ASN A 94 -10.19 -17.10 -13.32
C ASN A 94 -9.94 -17.08 -11.80
N ASP A 95 -10.23 -18.17 -11.10
CA ASP A 95 -10.05 -18.28 -9.63
C ASP A 95 -8.69 -18.87 -9.22
N GLY A 96 -7.73 -18.92 -10.16
CA GLY A 96 -6.41 -19.53 -10.00
C GLY A 96 -6.39 -21.04 -10.29
N VAL A 97 -7.56 -21.68 -10.42
CA VAL A 97 -7.69 -23.12 -10.71
C VAL A 97 -8.54 -23.38 -11.94
N ARG A 98 -9.63 -22.63 -12.10
CA ARG A 98 -10.59 -22.75 -13.20
C ARG A 98 -10.93 -21.39 -13.78
N SER A 99 -11.25 -21.40 -15.08
CA SER A 99 -11.82 -20.26 -15.78
C SER A 99 -13.33 -20.44 -15.93
N ILE A 100 -14.10 -19.46 -15.48
CA ILE A 100 -15.56 -19.44 -15.47
C ILE A 100 -16.00 -18.33 -16.42
N ASN A 101 -16.71 -18.69 -17.48
CA ASN A 101 -17.33 -17.70 -18.36
C ASN A 101 -18.59 -17.16 -17.70
N CYS A 102 -18.60 -15.87 -17.40
CA CYS A 102 -19.73 -15.17 -16.81
C CYS A 102 -20.43 -14.34 -17.90
N PRO A 103 -21.77 -14.48 -18.05
CA PRO A 103 -22.54 -13.65 -18.96
C PRO A 103 -22.33 -12.16 -18.74
N THR A 104 -22.16 -11.76 -17.48
CA THR A 104 -21.93 -10.37 -17.06
C THR A 104 -20.77 -10.21 -16.07
N LEU A 105 -20.20 -9.02 -16.02
CA LEU A 105 -19.11 -8.64 -15.13
C LEU A 105 -19.62 -8.49 -13.69
N GLY A 106 -20.89 -8.10 -13.52
CA GLY A 106 -21.58 -8.16 -12.23
C GLY A 106 -21.67 -9.59 -11.67
N GLU A 107 -21.98 -10.58 -12.50
CA GLU A 107 -21.94 -12.00 -12.08
C GLU A 107 -20.52 -12.47 -11.78
N ALA A 108 -19.54 -12.09 -12.60
CA ALA A 108 -18.13 -12.43 -12.33
C ALA A 108 -17.67 -11.85 -10.98
N LYS A 109 -18.09 -10.63 -10.64
CA LYS A 109 -17.83 -10.01 -9.33
C LYS A 109 -18.53 -10.76 -8.19
N ALA A 110 -19.79 -11.16 -8.37
CA ALA A 110 -20.54 -11.93 -7.37
C ALA A 110 -19.98 -13.34 -7.15
N GLU A 111 -19.44 -13.99 -8.20
CA GLU A 111 -18.69 -15.25 -8.10
C GLU A 111 -17.35 -15.03 -7.39
N PHE A 112 -16.61 -13.97 -7.73
CA PHE A 112 -15.37 -13.58 -7.04
C PHE A 112 -15.60 -13.36 -5.55
N ASP A 113 -16.68 -12.65 -5.17
CA ASP A 113 -16.99 -12.35 -3.78
C ASP A 113 -17.25 -13.58 -2.91
N ARG A 114 -17.68 -14.69 -3.53
CA ARG A 114 -17.92 -15.99 -2.88
C ARG A 114 -16.66 -16.86 -2.73
N LEU A 115 -15.53 -16.47 -3.32
CA LEU A 115 -14.27 -17.20 -3.19
C LEU A 115 -13.67 -17.08 -1.78
N THR A 116 -12.87 -18.07 -1.37
CA THR A 116 -12.07 -18.00 -0.14
C THR A 116 -10.96 -16.94 -0.29
N PRO A 117 -10.45 -16.35 0.80
CA PRO A 117 -9.40 -15.33 0.74
C PRO A 117 -8.17 -15.75 -0.08
N GLU A 118 -7.73 -17.00 0.07
CA GLU A 118 -6.58 -17.56 -0.64
C GLU A 118 -6.84 -17.67 -2.15
N ARG A 119 -8.08 -17.98 -2.53
CA ARG A 119 -8.50 -18.04 -3.94
C ARG A 119 -8.71 -16.66 -4.54
N LYS A 120 -9.20 -15.69 -3.76
CA LYS A 120 -9.35 -14.30 -4.19
C LYS A 120 -8.00 -13.70 -4.57
N GLU A 121 -6.95 -13.96 -3.80
CA GLU A 121 -5.61 -13.41 -4.06
C GLU A 121 -5.06 -13.82 -5.44
N ALA A 122 -5.35 -15.04 -5.88
CA ALA A 122 -4.95 -15.54 -7.20
C ALA A 122 -5.98 -15.24 -8.32
N ALA A 123 -7.15 -14.68 -7.98
CA ALA A 123 -8.24 -14.54 -8.92
C ALA A 123 -8.11 -13.29 -9.80
N THR A 124 -8.54 -13.42 -11.06
CA THR A 124 -8.57 -12.33 -12.05
C THR A 124 -9.86 -12.35 -12.84
N ILE A 125 -10.33 -11.18 -13.26
CA ILE A 125 -11.49 -11.03 -14.15
C ILE A 125 -11.01 -10.44 -15.45
N THR A 126 -11.28 -11.08 -16.58
CA THR A 126 -10.95 -10.54 -17.90
C THR A 126 -12.21 -10.07 -18.61
N SER A 127 -12.24 -8.82 -19.06
CA SER A 127 -13.33 -8.26 -19.87
C SER A 127 -12.79 -7.29 -20.92
N LEU A 128 -13.25 -7.41 -22.16
CA LEU A 128 -12.80 -6.64 -23.33
C LEU A 128 -11.27 -6.56 -23.48
N GLY A 129 -10.58 -7.67 -23.23
CA GLY A 129 -9.12 -7.75 -23.36
C GLY A 129 -8.33 -7.07 -22.23
N ARG A 130 -9.00 -6.50 -21.22
CA ARG A 130 -8.37 -6.06 -19.97
C ARG A 130 -8.58 -7.12 -18.90
N THR A 131 -7.48 -7.49 -18.24
CA THR A 131 -7.50 -8.33 -17.04
C THR A 131 -7.42 -7.44 -15.81
N TYR A 132 -8.31 -7.67 -14.87
CA TYR A 132 -8.38 -6.99 -13.58
C TYR A 132 -7.89 -7.95 -12.50
N THR A 133 -7.02 -7.45 -11.64
CA THR A 133 -6.49 -8.17 -10.47
C THR A 133 -7.52 -8.23 -9.34
N ALA A 134 -7.33 -9.12 -8.37
CA ALA A 134 -8.14 -9.19 -7.14
C ALA A 134 -8.36 -7.81 -6.49
N GLU A 135 -7.30 -7.02 -6.37
CA GLU A 135 -7.33 -5.67 -5.77
C GLU A 135 -8.18 -4.69 -6.60
N GLU A 136 -8.12 -4.79 -7.94
CA GLU A 136 -8.95 -3.97 -8.83
C GLU A 136 -10.42 -4.41 -8.79
N ILE A 137 -10.68 -5.72 -8.72
CA ILE A 137 -12.04 -6.29 -8.69
C ILE A 137 -12.78 -5.83 -7.44
N GLU A 138 -12.14 -5.84 -6.28
CA GLU A 138 -12.71 -5.34 -5.01
C GLU A 138 -13.13 -3.86 -5.08
N ARG A 139 -12.61 -3.11 -6.04
CA ARG A 139 -12.91 -1.69 -6.29
C ARG A 139 -13.94 -1.47 -7.39
N PHE A 140 -14.58 -2.52 -7.91
CA PHE A 140 -15.59 -2.36 -8.96
C PHE A 140 -16.83 -1.65 -8.43
N HIS A 141 -17.18 -0.55 -9.09
CA HIS A 141 -18.45 0.15 -8.92
C HIS A 141 -19.21 0.14 -10.25
N ASP A 142 -20.53 0.07 -10.18
CA ASP A 142 -21.35 0.13 -11.38
C ASP A 142 -21.34 1.56 -11.93
N LYS A 143 -21.08 1.72 -13.23
CA LYS A 143 -21.18 3.01 -13.92
C LYS A 143 -22.55 3.68 -13.75
N ARG A 144 -23.62 2.92 -13.49
CA ARG A 144 -24.97 3.45 -13.24
C ARG A 144 -25.05 4.26 -11.95
N ASP A 145 -24.14 4.04 -10.99
CA ASP A 145 -24.11 4.75 -9.71
C ASP A 145 -23.57 6.19 -9.83
N LEU A 146 -23.00 6.57 -10.99
CA LEU A 146 -22.52 7.93 -11.27
C LEU A 146 -23.63 8.93 -11.66
N ALA A 147 -24.86 8.46 -11.86
CA ALA A 147 -25.96 9.25 -12.44
C ALA A 147 -27.02 9.71 -11.43
N SER A 148 -26.73 9.67 -10.11
CA SER A 148 -27.65 10.12 -9.03
C SER A 148 -27.11 11.33 -8.28
#